data_AF-M1YWW9-F1
#
_entry.id   AF-M1YWW9-F1
#
_cell.length_a   1.000
_cell.length_b   1.000
_cell.length_c   1.000
_cell.angle_alpha   90.00
_cell.angle_beta   90.00
_cell.angle_gamma   90.00
#
_symmetry.space_group_name_H-M   'P 1'
#
loop_
_entity.id
_entity.type
_entity.pdbx_description
1 polymer ?
#
loop_
_entity_poly.entity_id
_entity_poly.type
_entity_poly.pdbx_seq_one_letter_code
_entity_poly.pdbx_strand_id
1 'polypeptide(L)'
;MSIEPGSEEERLLLGRWIRKGQDLIVASSALGDSYLDPNVKRDEEVQTLSEEYVKFDHEVAEKLPHLKGRFRWDLEKYFRDHFGPYLPKE
;
A
#
# COMPACT_ATOMS: atom_id res chain seq x y z
N MET A 1 -8.68 -13.76 6.82
CA MET A 1 -9.64 -13.09 7.71
C MET A 1 -9.57 -11.62 7.41
N SER A 2 -10.71 -10.99 7.16
CA SER A 2 -10.81 -9.56 6.93
C SER A 2 -10.60 -8.83 8.26
N ILE A 3 -9.80 -7.77 8.26
CA ILE A 3 -9.57 -6.93 9.44
C ILE A 3 -10.76 -5.98 9.60
N GLU A 4 -11.15 -5.74 10.84
CA GLU A 4 -12.25 -4.84 11.15
C GLU A 4 -11.85 -3.36 10.92
N PRO A 5 -12.67 -2.57 10.20
CA PRO A 5 -12.41 -1.15 9.98
C PRO A 5 -12.28 -0.38 11.30
N GLY A 6 -11.25 0.46 11.42
CA GLY A 6 -10.99 1.25 12.62
C GLY A 6 -10.29 0.49 13.76
N SER A 7 -9.92 -0.78 13.56
CA SER A 7 -9.12 -1.54 14.53
C SER A 7 -7.65 -1.10 14.56
N GLU A 8 -6.94 -1.42 15.65
CA GLU A 8 -5.49 -1.18 15.73
C GLU A 8 -4.71 -2.04 14.71
N GLU A 9 -5.21 -3.24 14.40
CA GLU A 9 -4.64 -4.08 13.33
C GLU A 9 -4.74 -3.43 11.95
N GLU A 10 -5.87 -2.76 11.65
CA GLU A 10 -6.01 -1.99 10.41
C GLU A 10 -5.00 -0.84 10.37
N ARG A 11 -4.89 -0.09 11.48
CA ARG A 11 -3.95 1.03 11.57
C ARG A 11 -2.52 0.58 11.27
N LEU A 12 -2.07 -0.50 11.90
CA LEU A 12 -0.71 -1.02 11.73
C LEU A 12 -0.49 -1.53 10.30
N LEU A 13 -1.43 -2.32 9.77
CA LEU A 13 -1.29 -2.89 8.42
C LEU A 13 -1.36 -1.83 7.32
N LEU A 14 -2.33 -0.91 7.41
CA LEU A 14 -2.50 0.20 6.49
C LEU A 14 -1.29 1.14 6.51
N GLY A 15 -0.77 1.45 7.71
CA GLY A 15 0.42 2.26 7.87
C GLY A 15 1.64 1.64 7.19
N ARG A 16 1.84 0.33 7.37
CA ARG A 16 2.91 -0.44 6.72
C ARG A 16 2.75 -0.48 5.20
N TRP A 17 1.52 -0.62 4.71
CA TRP A 17 1.19 -0.64 3.28
C TRP A 17 1.49 0.68 2.59
N ILE A 18 1.11 1.80 3.21
CA ILE A 18 1.43 3.15 2.73
C ILE A 18 2.95 3.34 2.72
N ARG A 19 3.64 2.99 3.81
CA ARG A 19 5.09 3.21 3.96
C ARG A 19 5.91 2.41 2.94
N LYS A 20 5.60 1.12 2.74
CA LYS A 20 6.27 0.30 1.71
C LYS A 20 6.08 0.87 0.30
N GLY A 21 4.98 1.60 0.06
CA GLY A 21 4.71 2.28 -1.22
C GLY A 21 5.31 3.69 -1.34
N GLN A 22 5.92 4.24 -0.28
CA GLN A 22 6.58 5.56 -0.33
C GLN A 22 7.95 5.50 -1.02
N ASP A 23 8.71 4.43 -0.78
CA ASP A 23 10.04 4.22 -1.37
C ASP A 23 10.00 3.73 -2.84
N LEU A 24 8.82 3.32 -3.33
CA LEU A 24 8.65 2.89 -4.72
C LEU A 24 8.30 4.09 -5.60
N ILE A 25 9.13 4.32 -6.64
CA ILE A 25 9.09 5.46 -7.57
C ILE A 25 7.87 5.39 -8.50
N VAL A 26 6.67 5.45 -7.95
CA VAL A 26 5.40 5.52 -8.69
C VAL A 26 4.35 6.12 -7.75
N ALA A 27 4.58 7.39 -7.39
CA ALA A 27 3.74 8.17 -6.48
C ALA A 27 2.32 8.46 -7.03
N SER A 28 2.00 8.03 -8.26
CA SER A 28 0.79 8.41 -8.99
C SER A 28 -0.05 7.24 -9.52
N SER A 29 0.37 6.00 -9.36
CA SER A 29 -0.40 4.84 -9.84
C SER A 29 -1.34 4.29 -8.77
N ALA A 30 -2.49 3.74 -9.21
CA ALA A 30 -3.32 2.91 -8.34
C ALA A 30 -2.49 1.72 -7.87
N LEU A 31 -2.61 1.36 -6.59
CA LEU A 31 -1.78 0.29 -6.07
C LEU A 31 -2.12 -1.05 -6.76
N GLY A 32 -1.12 -1.89 -7.06
CA GLY A 32 -1.29 -3.19 -7.76
C GLY A 32 -0.48 -3.34 -9.06
N ASP A 33 -0.95 -4.10 -10.05
CA ASP A 33 -0.19 -4.49 -11.26
C ASP A 33 0.41 -3.32 -12.07
N SER A 34 -0.02 -2.08 -11.84
CA SER A 34 0.60 -0.87 -12.41
C SER A 34 2.09 -0.71 -12.05
N TYR A 35 2.55 -1.34 -10.96
CA TYR A 35 3.97 -1.41 -10.58
C TYR A 35 4.79 -2.36 -11.46
N LEU A 36 4.15 -3.30 -12.17
CA LEU A 36 4.79 -4.32 -13.00
C LEU A 36 4.68 -4.04 -14.50
N ASP A 37 4.42 -2.77 -14.87
CA ASP A 37 4.32 -2.41 -16.30
C ASP A 37 5.58 -2.88 -17.04
N PRO A 38 5.45 -3.84 -17.99
CA PRO A 38 6.59 -4.46 -18.66
C PRO A 38 7.29 -3.50 -19.63
N ASN A 39 6.69 -2.34 -19.93
CA ASN A 39 7.28 -1.31 -20.77
C ASN A 39 8.20 -0.36 -19.99
N VAL A 40 8.16 -0.40 -18.65
CA VAL A 40 9.02 0.42 -17.79
C VAL A 40 10.26 -0.36 -17.43
N LYS A 41 11.42 0.02 -18.00
CA LYS A 41 12.71 -0.53 -17.60
C LYS A 41 13.11 0.02 -16.22
N ARG A 42 13.28 -0.88 -15.26
CA ARG A 42 13.70 -0.59 -13.89
C ARG A 42 15.00 -1.37 -13.61
N ASP A 43 15.82 -0.86 -12.70
CA ASP A 43 16.90 -1.65 -12.11
C ASP A 43 16.34 -2.93 -11.47
N GLU A 44 17.12 -4.01 -11.49
CA GLU A 44 16.70 -5.33 -10.97
C GLU A 44 16.28 -5.27 -9.50
N GLU A 45 16.95 -4.43 -8.71
CA GLU A 45 16.60 -4.15 -7.31
C GLU A 45 15.21 -3.50 -7.19
N VAL A 46 14.92 -2.50 -8.00
CA VAL A 46 13.64 -1.79 -8.00
C VAL A 46 12.51 -2.69 -8.52
N GLN A 47 12.80 -3.52 -9.51
CA GLN A 47 11.87 -4.51 -10.04
C GLN A 47 11.48 -5.54 -8.97
N THR A 48 12.46 -6.08 -8.25
CA THR A 48 12.23 -7.03 -7.14
C THR A 48 11.38 -6.40 -6.04
N LEU A 49 11.74 -5.18 -5.60
CA LEU A 49 10.97 -4.46 -4.58
C LEU A 49 9.53 -4.17 -5.03
N SER A 50 9.33 -3.89 -6.33
CA SER A 50 8.01 -3.67 -6.91
C SER A 50 7.17 -4.95 -6.90
N GLU A 51 7.75 -6.10 -7.25
CA GLU A 51 7.07 -7.40 -7.19
C GLU A 51 6.69 -7.80 -5.76
N GLU A 52 7.61 -7.61 -4.80
CA GLU A 52 7.32 -7.86 -3.39
C GLU A 52 6.21 -6.93 -2.87
N TYR A 53 6.20 -5.68 -3.31
CA TYR A 53 5.15 -4.75 -2.94
C TYR A 53 3.80 -5.12 -3.53
N VAL A 54 3.73 -5.52 -4.81
CA VAL A 54 2.46 -5.95 -5.43
C VAL A 54 1.91 -7.20 -4.76
N LYS A 55 2.75 -8.16 -4.39
CA LYS A 55 2.31 -9.30 -3.59
C LYS A 55 1.73 -8.86 -2.25
N PHE A 56 2.44 -7.97 -1.55
CA PHE A 56 1.97 -7.43 -0.27
C PHE A 56 0.68 -6.63 -0.43
N ASP A 57 0.56 -5.84 -1.49
CA ASP A 57 -0.64 -5.08 -1.84
C ASP A 57 -1.86 -6.00 -2.00
N HIS A 58 -1.70 -7.09 -2.76
CA HIS A 58 -2.77 -8.07 -2.95
C HIS A 58 -3.17 -8.72 -1.62
N GLU A 59 -2.20 -9.13 -0.79
CA GLU A 59 -2.48 -9.70 0.53
C GLU A 59 -3.20 -8.71 1.46
N VAL A 60 -2.77 -7.44 1.46
CA VAL A 60 -3.40 -6.40 2.27
C VAL A 60 -4.79 -6.06 1.75
N ALA A 61 -4.99 -6.01 0.43
CA ALA A 61 -6.28 -5.79 -0.18
C ALA A 61 -7.29 -6.92 0.11
N GLU A 62 -6.83 -8.15 0.31
CA GLU A 62 -7.67 -9.26 0.79
C GLU A 62 -8.04 -9.11 2.27
N LYS A 63 -7.13 -8.57 3.09
CA LYS A 63 -7.38 -8.29 4.52
C LYS A 63 -8.23 -7.03 4.72
N LEU A 64 -8.10 -6.03 3.86
CA LEU A 64 -8.76 -4.72 3.89
C LEU A 64 -9.58 -4.49 2.60
N PRO A 65 -10.64 -5.29 2.37
CA PRO A 65 -11.39 -5.27 1.10
C PRO A 65 -12.07 -3.92 0.83
N HIS A 66 -12.36 -3.13 1.86
CA HIS A 66 -12.98 -1.80 1.75
C HIS A 66 -11.99 -0.70 1.29
N LEU A 67 -10.68 -0.99 1.34
CA LEU A 67 -9.61 -0.11 0.85
C LEU A 67 -8.99 -0.60 -0.46
N LYS A 68 -9.42 -1.76 -0.96
CA LYS A 68 -8.95 -2.33 -2.22
C LYS A 68 -9.19 -1.40 -3.40
N GLY A 69 -8.18 -1.25 -4.26
CA GLY A 69 -8.27 -0.45 -5.49
C GLY A 69 -8.22 1.07 -5.27
N ARG A 70 -7.96 1.54 -4.04
CA ARG A 70 -7.73 2.95 -3.75
C ARG A 70 -6.30 3.35 -4.09
N PHE A 71 -6.12 4.62 -4.45
CA PHE A 71 -4.80 5.20 -4.65
C PHE A 71 -4.08 5.40 -3.32
N ARG A 72 -2.74 5.43 -3.34
CA ARG A 72 -1.93 5.71 -2.14
C ARG A 72 -2.37 6.97 -1.40
N TRP A 73 -2.59 8.07 -2.13
CA TRP A 73 -3.02 9.33 -1.52
C TRP A 73 -4.39 9.24 -0.84
N ASP A 74 -5.28 8.36 -1.33
CA ASP A 74 -6.59 8.13 -0.74
C ASP A 74 -6.48 7.27 0.52
N LEU A 75 -5.57 6.28 0.52
CA LEU A 75 -5.21 5.54 1.73
C LEU A 75 -4.55 6.43 2.78
N GLU A 76 -3.64 7.32 2.37
CA GLU A 76 -3.00 8.32 3.25
C GLU A 76 -4.04 9.25 3.87
N LYS A 77 -5.02 9.69 3.07
CA LYS A 77 -6.13 10.51 3.54
C LYS A 77 -7.02 9.73 4.52
N TYR A 78 -7.41 8.50 4.18
CA TYR A 78 -8.20 7.64 5.06
C TYR A 78 -7.49 7.38 6.38
N PHE A 79 -6.20 7.03 6.33
CA PHE A 79 -5.38 6.82 7.52
C PHE A 79 -5.34 8.07 8.39
N ARG A 80 -5.14 9.26 7.78
CA ARG A 80 -5.10 10.53 8.50
C ARG A 80 -6.42 10.86 9.18
N ASP A 81 -7.54 10.62 8.50
CA ASP A 81 -8.88 10.92 8.98
C ASP A 81 -9.28 10.01 10.15
N HIS A 82 -8.92 8.73 10.08
CA HIS A 82 -9.30 7.72 11.08
C HIS A 82 -8.30 7.55 12.24
N PHE A 83 -7.00 7.61 11.96
CA PHE A 83 -5.94 7.24 12.92
C PHE A 83 -4.96 8.38 13.25
N GLY A 84 -5.08 9.52 12.56
CA GLY A 84 -4.26 10.71 12.77
C GLY A 84 -3.05 10.83 11.82
N PRO A 85 -2.26 11.91 11.94
CA PRO A 85 -1.29 12.31 10.93
C PRO A 85 0.00 11.47 10.89
N TYR A 86 0.23 10.60 11.86
CA TYR A 86 1.49 9.86 12.00
C TYR A 86 1.34 8.40 11.63
N LEU A 87 2.02 8.00 10.55
CA LEU A 87 2.17 6.58 10.21
C LEU A 87 2.93 5.85 11.33
N PRO A 88 2.55 4.60 11.64
CA PRO A 88 3.28 3.78 12.60
C PRO A 88 4.75 3.62 12.19
N LYS A 89 5.64 3.67 13.18
CA LYS A 89 7.10 3.59 12.97
C LYS A 89 7.62 2.16 12.79
N GLU A 90 6.79 1.16 13.05
CA GLU A 90 7.12 -0.27 12.93
C GLU A 90 6.78 -0.83 11.55
#